data_AF-A0A354BBD8-F1
#
_entry.id   AF-A0A354BBD8-F1
#
_cell.length_a   1.000
_cell.length_b   1.000
_cell.length_c   1.000
_cell.angle_alpha   90.00
_cell.angle_beta   90.00
_cell.angle_gamma   90.00
#
_symmetry.space_group_name_H-M   'P 1'
#
loop_
_entity.id
_entity.type
_entity.pdbx_description
1 polymer ?
#
loop_
_entity_poly.entity_id
_entity_poly.type
_entity_poly.pdbx_seq_one_letter_code
_entity_poly.pdbx_strand_id
1 'polypeptide(L)'
;SKRYTHDTIRELSHYGGTKKVDLGFVGSCMVHKGDMKILAQMLRNLEAQHGEVEFQAPLVVAPPTYNIVDELKAEGDWELLSRYAGFEFDDTDPKSVARTGYENILYLERPGCNLCMGNQEKAEPGDTVMATSTRLFQGRVVRDSDEKKGESLLASTPVVVLSSVLGRTPTIEEYKAAVDGIDLTRFEPPTEELTATPVSIGR
;
A
#
# COMPACT_ATOMS: atom_id res chain seq x y z
N SER A 1 -16.41 -7.03 -17.91
CA SER A 1 -15.40 -6.00 -17.57
C SER A 1 -14.32 -6.66 -16.74
N LYS A 2 -13.08 -6.81 -17.25
CA LYS A 2 -11.94 -7.44 -16.53
C LYS A 2 -11.24 -6.50 -15.52
N ARG A 3 -11.88 -5.38 -15.16
CA ARG A 3 -11.28 -4.34 -14.32
C ARG A 3 -11.15 -4.75 -12.84
N TYR A 4 -12.03 -5.65 -12.38
CA TYR A 4 -12.14 -6.04 -10.97
C TYR A 4 -11.61 -7.45 -10.71
N THR A 5 -10.79 -7.97 -11.63
CA THR A 5 -10.21 -9.31 -11.54
C THR A 5 -8.72 -9.19 -11.27
N HIS A 6 -8.23 -9.99 -10.32
CA HIS A 6 -6.85 -9.97 -9.84
C HIS A 6 -5.85 -10.54 -10.87
N ASP A 7 -6.35 -11.16 -11.94
CA ASP A 7 -5.59 -11.73 -13.05
C ASP A 7 -5.19 -10.70 -14.12
N THR A 8 -5.69 -9.46 -14.03
CA THR A 8 -5.34 -8.38 -14.95
C THR A 8 -4.18 -7.56 -14.39
N ILE A 9 -2.97 -8.07 -14.56
CA ILE A 9 -1.73 -7.42 -14.13
C ILE A 9 -1.22 -6.50 -15.26
N ARG A 10 -0.86 -5.27 -14.90
CA ARG A 10 -0.26 -4.30 -15.83
C ARG A 10 1.04 -3.79 -15.23
N GLU A 11 2.04 -3.62 -16.09
CA GLU A 11 3.29 -2.98 -15.69
C GLU A 11 3.06 -1.53 -15.29
N LEU A 12 3.92 -1.00 -14.41
CA LEU A 12 3.86 0.40 -14.00
C LEU A 12 3.99 1.36 -15.20
N SER A 13 4.79 1.00 -16.20
CA SER A 13 4.96 1.71 -17.48
C SER A 13 3.64 1.96 -18.20
N HIS A 14 2.66 1.07 -18.07
CA HIS A 14 1.34 1.20 -18.70
C HIS A 14 0.60 2.48 -18.29
N TYR A 15 0.77 2.92 -17.05
CA TYR A 15 0.07 4.10 -16.52
C TYR A 15 0.80 5.41 -16.83
N GLY A 16 2.00 5.34 -17.42
CA GLY A 16 2.78 6.49 -17.87
C GLY A 16 3.10 7.52 -16.77
N GLY A 17 2.97 7.15 -15.51
CA GLY A 17 3.12 8.06 -14.38
C GLY A 17 1.99 9.08 -14.21
N THR A 18 0.83 8.90 -14.85
CA THR A 18 -0.24 9.94 -14.88
C THR A 18 -1.53 9.53 -14.17
N LYS A 19 -1.69 8.26 -13.83
CA LYS A 19 -2.93 7.75 -13.26
C LYS A 19 -3.11 8.30 -11.84
N LYS A 20 -4.12 9.16 -11.64
CA LYS A 20 -4.47 9.71 -10.32
C LYS A 20 -4.73 8.59 -9.30
N VAL A 21 -4.21 8.77 -8.09
CA VAL A 21 -4.46 7.94 -6.92
C VAL A 21 -5.07 8.83 -5.86
N ASP A 22 -6.24 8.44 -5.37
CA ASP A 22 -7.00 9.22 -4.39
C ASP A 22 -6.79 8.67 -2.96
N LEU A 23 -6.38 7.41 -2.79
CA LEU A 23 -6.03 6.83 -1.49
C LEU A 23 -5.01 5.68 -1.63
N GLY A 24 -3.97 5.70 -0.79
CA GLY A 24 -3.03 4.61 -0.61
C GLY A 24 -3.31 3.80 0.65
N PHE A 25 -3.20 2.48 0.57
CA PHE A 25 -3.37 1.59 1.71
C PHE A 25 -2.30 0.51 1.80
N VAL A 26 -1.51 0.53 2.87
CA VAL A 26 -0.51 -0.49 3.20
C VAL A 26 -0.98 -1.26 4.43
N GLY A 27 -1.61 -2.41 4.22
CA GLY A 27 -2.07 -3.24 5.34
C GLY A 27 -2.90 -4.41 4.85
N SER A 28 -2.43 -5.62 5.11
CA SER A 28 -3.20 -6.84 4.84
C SER A 28 -2.51 -8.02 5.51
N CYS A 29 -3.11 -9.21 5.40
CA CYS A 29 -2.45 -10.44 5.81
C CYS A 29 -1.21 -10.79 4.96
N MET A 30 -0.92 -10.06 3.87
CA MET A 30 0.27 -10.25 3.03
C MET A 30 1.43 -9.33 3.42
N VAL A 31 1.18 -8.37 4.31
CA VAL A 31 2.19 -7.40 4.76
C VAL A 31 2.92 -7.96 5.96
N HIS A 32 4.24 -7.83 5.97
CA HIS A 32 5.11 -8.32 7.05
C HIS A 32 5.95 -7.17 7.63
N LYS A 33 6.75 -7.46 8.67
CA LYS A 33 7.70 -6.46 9.21
C LYS A 33 8.57 -5.84 8.11
N GLY A 34 9.07 -6.66 7.17
CA GLY A 34 9.92 -6.18 6.07
C GLY A 34 9.26 -5.08 5.23
N ASP A 35 7.96 -5.19 4.94
CA ASP A 35 7.21 -4.17 4.22
C ASP A 35 7.14 -2.83 4.98
N MET A 36 6.97 -2.88 6.30
CA MET A 36 6.96 -1.69 7.15
C MET A 36 8.33 -1.01 7.18
N LYS A 37 9.41 -1.81 7.19
CA LYS A 37 10.77 -1.30 7.10
C LYS A 37 11.06 -0.67 5.73
N ILE A 38 10.55 -1.26 4.66
CA ILE A 38 10.61 -0.66 3.31
C ILE A 38 9.91 0.69 3.32
N LEU A 39 8.70 0.77 3.87
CA LEU A 39 7.97 2.04 4.00
C LEU A 39 8.80 3.09 4.75
N ALA A 40 9.31 2.74 5.93
CA ALA A 40 10.15 3.63 6.74
C ALA A 40 11.39 4.12 5.96
N GLN A 41 12.10 3.22 5.30
CA GLN A 41 13.29 3.57 4.51
C GLN A 41 12.94 4.45 3.30
N MET A 42 11.81 4.21 2.65
CA MET A 42 11.36 5.07 1.54
C MET A 42 11.07 6.49 1.99
N LEU A 43 10.46 6.69 3.16
CA LEU A 43 10.24 8.04 3.69
C LEU A 43 11.58 8.76 3.91
N ARG A 44 12.62 8.06 4.41
CA ARG A 44 13.98 8.64 4.53
C ARG A 44 14.56 9.01 3.16
N ASN A 45 14.41 8.14 2.17
CA ASN A 45 14.92 8.39 0.83
C ASN A 45 14.24 9.60 0.17
N LEU A 46 12.93 9.72 0.34
CA LEU A 46 12.15 10.85 -0.18
C LEU A 46 12.50 12.16 0.53
N GLU A 47 12.63 12.15 1.85
CA GLU A 47 13.12 13.30 2.62
C GLU A 47 14.52 13.71 2.18
N ALA A 48 15.43 12.76 1.97
CA ALA A 48 16.79 13.05 1.50
C ALA A 48 16.82 13.65 0.08
N GLN A 49 15.86 13.30 -0.77
CA GLN A 49 15.77 13.80 -2.16
C GLN A 49 15.06 15.15 -2.26
N HIS A 50 14.04 15.39 -1.43
CA HIS A 50 13.13 16.53 -1.57
C HIS A 50 13.13 17.49 -0.38
N GLY A 51 13.78 17.13 0.73
CA GLY A 51 13.86 17.90 1.97
C GLY A 51 12.70 17.65 2.93
N GLU A 52 11.50 17.40 2.41
CA GLU A 52 10.29 17.06 3.18
C GLU A 52 9.46 16.01 2.46
N VAL A 53 8.56 15.36 3.20
CA VAL A 53 7.61 14.38 2.65
C VAL A 53 6.20 14.90 2.85
N GLU A 54 5.58 15.36 1.76
CA GLU A 54 4.17 15.72 1.71
C GLU A 54 3.36 14.64 0.99
N PHE A 55 2.18 14.35 1.51
CA PHE A 55 1.26 13.42 0.88
C PHE A 55 0.29 14.20 -0.01
N GLN A 56 0.15 13.79 -1.28
CA GLN A 56 -0.84 14.35 -2.20
C GLN A 56 -2.13 13.50 -2.23
N ALA A 57 -2.07 12.30 -1.64
CA ALA A 57 -3.21 11.45 -1.29
C ALA A 57 -2.96 10.78 0.07
N PRO A 58 -4.01 10.52 0.88
CA PRO A 58 -3.89 9.84 2.16
C PRO A 58 -3.16 8.51 2.03
N LEU A 59 -2.27 8.23 2.98
CA LEU A 59 -1.64 6.92 3.14
C LEU A 59 -2.14 6.29 4.44
N VAL A 60 -2.93 5.24 4.34
CA VAL A 60 -3.40 4.47 5.49
C VAL A 60 -2.52 3.24 5.68
N VAL A 61 -1.93 3.08 6.86
CA VAL A 61 -1.04 1.97 7.18
C VAL A 61 -1.61 1.18 8.35
N ALA A 62 -1.86 -0.10 8.14
CA ALA A 62 -2.34 -1.01 9.18
C ALA A 62 -1.39 -2.21 9.29
N PRO A 63 -0.54 -2.26 10.34
CA PRO A 63 0.27 -3.44 10.61
C PRO A 63 -0.61 -4.68 10.81
N PRO A 64 -0.14 -5.90 10.50
CA PRO A 64 -0.97 -7.09 10.65
C PRO A 64 -1.14 -7.53 12.12
N THR A 65 -0.16 -7.25 13.00
CA THR A 65 -0.13 -7.68 14.40
C THR A 65 0.56 -6.66 15.30
N TYR A 66 0.25 -6.70 16.60
CA TYR A 66 0.92 -5.91 17.62
C TYR A 66 2.41 -6.24 17.76
N ASN A 67 2.78 -7.52 17.67
CA ASN A 67 4.18 -7.93 17.77
C ASN A 67 5.07 -7.21 16.72
N ILE A 68 4.55 -7.02 15.49
CA ILE A 68 5.29 -6.27 14.47
C ILE A 68 5.44 -4.79 14.86
N VAL A 69 4.41 -4.18 15.47
CA VAL A 69 4.50 -2.80 15.99
C VAL A 69 5.56 -2.71 17.09
N ASP A 70 5.54 -3.65 18.04
CA ASP A 70 6.50 -3.67 19.15
C ASP A 70 7.94 -3.84 18.67
N GLU A 71 8.16 -4.73 17.69
CA GLU A 71 9.46 -4.89 17.04
C GLU A 71 9.91 -3.62 16.32
N LEU A 72 9.02 -2.95 15.58
CA LEU A 72 9.35 -1.70 14.88
C LEU A 72 9.67 -0.56 15.85
N LYS A 73 8.98 -0.49 16.99
CA LYS A 73 9.30 0.46 18.09
C LYS A 73 10.67 0.15 18.70
N ALA A 74 10.95 -1.12 18.98
CA ALA A 74 12.26 -1.52 19.51
C ALA A 74 13.41 -1.22 18.54
N GLU A 75 13.15 -1.31 17.23
CA GLU A 75 14.13 -1.04 16.17
C GLU A 75 14.24 0.46 15.79
N GLY A 76 13.36 1.33 16.28
CA GLY A 76 13.36 2.77 15.98
C GLY A 76 12.63 3.16 14.68
N ASP A 77 12.07 2.19 13.97
CA ASP A 77 11.38 2.41 12.69
C ASP A 77 9.99 3.01 12.92
N TRP A 78 9.30 2.63 13.99
CA TRP A 78 7.96 3.15 14.31
C TRP A 78 7.98 4.65 14.63
N GLU A 79 9.02 5.12 15.33
CA GLU A 79 9.22 6.53 15.68
C GLU A 79 9.36 7.40 14.43
N LEU A 80 10.00 6.87 13.38
CA LEU A 80 10.07 7.55 12.10
C LEU A 80 8.70 7.62 11.45
N LEU A 81 7.97 6.49 11.39
CA LEU A 81 6.61 6.46 10.84
C LEU A 81 5.70 7.47 11.55
N SER A 82 5.78 7.49 12.89
CA SER A 82 4.97 8.36 13.75
C SER A 82 5.29 9.83 13.55
N ARG A 83 6.55 10.18 13.23
CA ARG A 83 6.95 11.55 12.88
C ARG A 83 6.22 12.09 11.65
N TYR A 84 5.99 11.24 10.65
CA TYR A 84 5.29 11.61 9.42
C TYR A 84 3.77 11.41 9.52
N ALA A 85 3.30 10.71 10.55
CA ALA A 85 1.90 10.41 10.75
C ALA A 85 1.16 11.61 11.32
N GLY A 86 0.02 11.97 10.71
CA GLY A 86 -0.92 12.91 11.30
C GLY A 86 -1.94 12.22 12.23
N PHE A 87 -1.92 10.89 12.27
CA PHE A 87 -2.74 10.07 13.15
C PHE A 87 -2.00 8.79 13.55
N GLU A 88 -2.03 8.47 14.84
CA GLU A 88 -1.61 7.17 15.38
C GLU A 88 -2.75 6.61 16.25
N PHE A 89 -3.01 5.32 16.14
CA PHE A 89 -4.02 4.65 16.95
C PHE A 89 -3.66 4.69 18.44
N ASP A 90 -4.68 4.79 19.29
CA ASP A 90 -4.55 4.66 20.75
C ASP A 90 -5.50 3.54 21.23
N ASP A 91 -4.96 2.57 21.95
CA ASP A 91 -5.74 1.48 22.53
C ASP A 91 -6.48 1.87 23.82
N THR A 92 -6.03 2.94 24.46
CA THR A 92 -6.70 3.51 25.64
C THR A 92 -7.88 4.41 25.26
N ASP A 93 -7.85 4.98 24.05
CA ASP A 93 -8.95 5.76 23.46
C ASP A 93 -9.29 5.27 22.04
N PRO A 94 -9.96 4.11 21.90
CA PRO A 94 -10.29 3.54 20.60
C PRO A 94 -11.27 4.44 19.85
N LYS A 95 -10.99 4.66 18.56
CA LYS A 95 -11.91 5.34 17.64
C LYS A 95 -13.31 4.71 17.69
N SER A 96 -14.32 5.54 17.93
CA SER A 96 -15.72 5.12 18.08
C SER A 96 -16.50 5.05 16.75
N VAL A 97 -16.00 5.69 15.69
CA VAL A 97 -16.66 5.78 14.38
C VAL A 97 -15.67 5.46 13.27
N ALA A 98 -16.05 4.59 12.34
CA ALA A 98 -15.23 4.31 11.17
C ALA A 98 -15.08 5.54 10.28
N ARG A 99 -13.88 5.76 9.71
CA ARG A 99 -13.68 6.87 8.77
C ARG A 99 -14.23 6.50 7.41
N THR A 100 -14.79 7.52 6.78
CA THR A 100 -15.30 7.49 5.41
C THR A 100 -14.72 8.61 4.54
N GLY A 101 -13.76 9.37 5.09
CA GLY A 101 -13.08 10.49 4.46
C GLY A 101 -11.72 10.67 5.11
N TYR A 102 -10.76 11.16 4.35
CA TYR A 102 -9.35 11.21 4.73
C TYR A 102 -8.71 12.52 4.29
N GLU A 103 -7.89 13.08 5.17
CA GLU A 103 -6.98 14.17 4.86
C GLU A 103 -5.70 13.60 4.24
N ASN A 104 -4.97 14.39 3.47
CA ASN A 104 -3.75 13.97 2.81
C ASN A 104 -2.57 13.86 3.81
N ILE A 105 -2.65 12.90 4.72
CA ILE A 105 -1.66 12.59 5.75
C ILE A 105 -1.43 11.09 5.82
N LEU A 106 -0.37 10.71 6.54
CA LEU A 106 -0.13 9.31 6.94
C LEU A 106 -0.97 8.98 8.18
N TYR A 107 -1.74 7.88 8.10
CA TYR A 107 -2.50 7.31 9.20
C TYR A 107 -1.85 5.99 9.63
N LEU A 108 -1.43 5.89 10.89
CA LEU A 108 -1.04 4.63 11.53
C LEU A 108 -2.25 4.06 12.26
N GLU A 109 -2.91 3.11 11.61
CA GLU A 109 -4.10 2.44 12.11
C GLU A 109 -3.78 1.28 13.04
N ARG A 110 -4.75 0.94 13.88
CA ARG A 110 -4.65 -0.22 14.78
C ARG A 110 -4.32 -1.48 13.98
N PRO A 111 -3.44 -2.36 14.49
CA PRO A 111 -3.13 -3.59 13.82
C PRO A 111 -4.38 -4.44 13.49
N GLY A 112 -4.50 -4.86 12.24
CA GLY A 112 -5.66 -5.63 11.78
C GLY A 112 -5.98 -5.46 10.29
N CYS A 113 -7.18 -5.90 9.88
CA CYS A 113 -7.56 -5.93 8.47
C CYS A 113 -7.90 -4.54 7.88
N ASN A 114 -8.43 -3.61 8.68
CA ASN A 114 -8.77 -2.23 8.28
C ASN A 114 -9.46 -2.16 6.87
N LEU A 115 -9.00 -1.27 5.98
CA LEU A 115 -9.50 -1.12 4.61
C LEU A 115 -9.42 -2.39 3.75
N CYS A 116 -8.58 -3.38 4.09
CA CYS A 116 -8.52 -4.65 3.35
C CYS A 116 -9.87 -5.40 3.40
N MET A 117 -10.59 -5.27 4.52
CA MET A 117 -11.90 -5.91 4.68
C MET A 117 -13.04 -5.04 4.17
N GLY A 118 -12.89 -3.71 4.20
CA GLY A 118 -13.86 -2.76 3.64
C GLY A 118 -15.25 -2.82 4.29
N ASN A 119 -15.34 -3.31 5.52
CA ASN A 119 -16.57 -3.44 6.29
C ASN A 119 -16.70 -2.42 7.43
N GLN A 120 -15.61 -1.71 7.76
CA GLN A 120 -15.58 -0.63 8.74
C GLN A 120 -15.16 0.65 8.02
N GLU A 121 -13.86 0.81 7.79
CA GLU A 121 -13.28 1.89 7.00
C GLU A 121 -13.63 1.74 5.51
N LYS A 122 -13.89 2.86 4.84
CA LYS A 122 -14.11 2.92 3.39
C LYS A 122 -13.50 4.17 2.77
N ALA A 123 -12.96 4.02 1.57
CA ALA A 123 -12.57 5.14 0.73
C ALA A 123 -13.80 5.91 0.23
N GLU A 124 -13.60 7.14 -0.22
CA GLU A 124 -14.69 7.98 -0.71
C GLU A 124 -15.25 7.43 -2.03
N PRO A 125 -16.56 7.61 -2.29
CA PRO A 125 -17.18 7.10 -3.51
C PRO A 125 -16.49 7.65 -4.76
N GLY A 126 -16.11 6.77 -5.69
CA GLY A 126 -15.42 7.15 -6.92
C GLY A 126 -13.89 7.26 -6.80
N ASP A 127 -13.31 7.04 -5.62
CA ASP A 127 -11.85 7.06 -5.46
C ASP A 127 -11.13 5.98 -6.28
N THR A 128 -9.91 6.31 -6.68
CA THR A 128 -8.90 5.35 -7.13
C THR A 128 -8.01 4.98 -5.96
N VAL A 129 -8.25 3.81 -5.40
CA VAL A 129 -7.50 3.25 -4.26
C VAL A 129 -6.37 2.38 -4.77
N MET A 130 -5.16 2.57 -4.26
CA MET A 130 -4.03 1.68 -4.47
C MET A 130 -3.65 0.98 -3.17
N ALA A 131 -3.59 -0.35 -3.16
CA ALA A 131 -3.49 -1.10 -1.92
C ALA A 131 -2.56 -2.32 -2.01
N THR A 132 -1.97 -2.70 -0.87
CA THR A 132 -1.26 -3.99 -0.68
C THR A 132 -2.21 -5.11 -0.23
N SER A 133 -3.51 -4.97 -0.50
CA SER A 133 -4.53 -5.97 -0.15
C SER A 133 -4.50 -7.18 -1.10
N THR A 134 -5.41 -8.13 -0.90
CA THR A 134 -5.49 -9.34 -1.75
C THR A 134 -6.66 -9.33 -2.73
N ARG A 135 -7.56 -8.34 -2.66
CA ARG A 135 -8.84 -8.36 -3.39
C ARG A 135 -9.23 -6.99 -3.93
N LEU A 136 -9.70 -6.97 -5.17
CA LEU A 136 -10.08 -5.76 -5.94
C LEU A 136 -11.55 -5.73 -6.37
N PHE A 137 -12.40 -6.54 -5.76
CA PHE A 137 -13.79 -6.67 -6.20
C PHE A 137 -14.55 -5.33 -6.09
N GLN A 138 -15.44 -5.08 -7.05
CA GLN A 138 -16.28 -3.88 -7.06
C GLN A 138 -17.03 -3.71 -5.72
N GLY A 139 -16.98 -2.52 -5.14
CA GLY A 139 -17.65 -2.21 -3.87
C GLY A 139 -16.93 -2.70 -2.60
N ARG A 140 -15.75 -3.33 -2.72
CA ARG A 140 -14.98 -3.83 -1.57
C ARG A 140 -14.41 -2.69 -0.74
N VAL A 141 -13.41 -1.98 -1.27
CA VAL A 141 -12.73 -0.88 -0.57
C VAL A 141 -13.37 0.47 -0.91
N VAL A 142 -13.82 0.59 -2.15
CA VAL A 142 -14.45 1.80 -2.69
C VAL A 142 -15.74 1.45 -3.44
N ARG A 143 -16.74 2.32 -3.32
CA ARG A 143 -17.99 2.23 -4.08
C ARG A 143 -17.99 3.20 -5.25
N ASP A 144 -18.89 2.99 -6.21
CA ASP A 144 -19.12 3.97 -7.27
C ASP A 144 -19.76 5.25 -6.68
N SER A 145 -19.37 6.39 -7.23
CA SER A 145 -20.11 7.65 -7.10
C SER A 145 -21.07 7.80 -8.27
N ASP A 146 -21.89 8.85 -8.25
CA ASP A 146 -22.79 9.16 -9.37
C ASP A 146 -22.03 9.55 -10.65
N GLU A 147 -20.80 10.05 -10.53
CA GLU A 147 -20.02 10.62 -11.63
C GLU A 147 -18.80 9.75 -12.04
N LYS A 148 -18.22 9.01 -11.09
CA LYS A 148 -17.00 8.21 -11.29
C LYS A 148 -17.14 6.84 -10.64
N LYS A 149 -16.74 5.80 -11.39
CA LYS A 149 -16.63 4.45 -10.87
C LYS A 149 -15.45 4.35 -9.91
N GLY A 150 -15.69 3.76 -8.74
CA GLY A 150 -14.65 3.42 -7.79
C GLY A 150 -13.70 2.40 -8.42
N GLU A 151 -12.41 2.58 -8.17
CA GLU A 151 -11.36 1.72 -8.68
C GLU A 151 -10.42 1.31 -7.56
N SER A 152 -10.06 0.02 -7.53
CA SER A 152 -9.05 -0.49 -6.63
C SER A 152 -7.95 -1.13 -7.47
N LEU A 153 -6.69 -0.83 -7.15
CA LEU A 153 -5.49 -1.35 -7.80
C LEU A 153 -4.63 -2.05 -6.73
N LEU A 154 -4.12 -3.25 -7.03
CA LEU A 154 -3.13 -3.89 -6.16
C LEU A 154 -1.74 -3.49 -6.62
N ALA A 155 -0.91 -3.14 -5.66
CA ALA A 155 0.49 -2.84 -5.91
C ALA A 155 1.36 -3.22 -4.71
N SER A 156 2.66 -3.25 -4.91
CA SER A 156 3.63 -3.47 -3.83
C SER A 156 3.71 -2.25 -2.91
N THR A 157 4.22 -2.46 -1.69
CA THR A 157 4.41 -1.39 -0.70
C THR A 157 5.09 -0.15 -1.28
N PRO A 158 6.20 -0.27 -2.05
CA PRO A 158 6.83 0.92 -2.61
C PRO A 158 5.97 1.73 -3.57
N VAL A 159 5.23 1.05 -4.44
CA VAL A 159 4.38 1.73 -5.43
C VAL A 159 3.22 2.43 -4.73
N VAL A 160 2.63 1.83 -3.69
CA VAL A 160 1.56 2.45 -2.90
C VAL A 160 2.06 3.70 -2.20
N VAL A 161 3.19 3.61 -1.49
CA VAL A 161 3.77 4.72 -0.72
C VAL A 161 4.12 5.89 -1.65
N LEU A 162 4.86 5.61 -2.71
CA LEU A 162 5.26 6.64 -3.67
C LEU A 162 4.04 7.24 -4.38
N SER A 163 3.02 6.44 -4.70
CA SER A 163 1.79 6.98 -5.31
C SER A 163 1.00 7.89 -4.37
N SER A 164 1.08 7.66 -3.06
CA SER A 164 0.40 8.50 -2.07
C SER A 164 1.12 9.84 -1.90
N VAL A 165 2.45 9.82 -1.92
CA VAL A 165 3.27 11.04 -1.93
C VAL A 165 3.05 11.84 -3.21
N LEU A 166 2.94 11.21 -4.39
CA LEU A 166 2.76 11.90 -5.67
C LEU A 166 1.29 12.22 -6.02
N GLY A 167 0.31 11.55 -5.42
CA GLY A 167 -1.13 11.65 -5.79
C GLY A 167 -1.47 10.99 -7.13
N ARG A 168 -0.53 10.22 -7.67
CA ARG A 168 -0.60 9.53 -8.97
C ARG A 168 0.35 8.34 -8.98
N THR A 169 0.19 7.42 -9.93
CA THR A 169 1.20 6.39 -10.19
C THR A 169 2.57 7.02 -10.47
N PRO A 170 3.67 6.48 -9.95
CA PRO A 170 5.01 6.92 -10.29
C PRO A 170 5.44 6.47 -11.69
N THR A 171 6.44 7.15 -12.24
CA THR A 171 7.24 6.62 -13.35
C THR A 171 8.22 5.56 -12.85
N ILE A 172 8.82 4.80 -13.78
CA ILE A 172 9.86 3.83 -13.44
C ILE A 172 11.11 4.51 -12.84
N GLU A 173 11.43 5.72 -13.29
CA GLU A 173 12.58 6.48 -12.79
C GLU A 173 12.35 6.97 -11.37
N GLU A 174 11.17 7.56 -11.10
CA GLU A 174 10.74 7.96 -9.76
C GLU A 174 10.72 6.76 -8.80
N TYR A 175 10.21 5.61 -9.27
CA TYR A 175 10.22 4.36 -8.50
C TYR A 175 11.64 3.94 -8.12
N LYS A 176 12.56 3.87 -9.10
CA LYS A 176 13.95 3.44 -8.87
C LYS A 176 14.67 4.37 -7.88
N ALA A 177 14.46 5.68 -8.01
CA ALA A 177 15.04 6.66 -7.09
C ALA A 177 14.49 6.51 -5.67
N ALA A 178 13.18 6.30 -5.51
CA ALA A 178 12.57 6.16 -4.18
C ALA A 178 13.00 4.90 -3.44
N VAL A 179 13.32 3.82 -4.16
CA VAL A 179 13.72 2.52 -3.57
C VAL A 179 15.23 2.32 -3.53
N ASP A 180 16.03 3.35 -3.81
CA ASP A 180 17.48 3.25 -3.80
C ASP A 180 18.00 2.76 -2.43
N GLY A 181 18.93 1.81 -2.46
CA GLY A 181 19.47 1.16 -1.25
C GLY A 181 18.51 0.23 -0.50
N ILE A 182 17.29 -0.02 -1.00
CA ILE A 182 16.34 -0.96 -0.39
C ILE A 182 16.48 -2.36 -1.01
N ASP A 183 16.71 -3.37 -0.18
CA ASP A 183 16.69 -4.78 -0.60
C ASP A 183 15.24 -5.26 -0.77
N LEU A 184 14.69 -5.10 -1.98
CA LEU A 184 13.28 -5.42 -2.30
C LEU A 184 13.03 -6.90 -2.60
N THR A 185 14.06 -7.69 -2.94
CA THR A 185 13.90 -9.09 -3.32
C THR A 185 15.13 -9.92 -2.98
N ARG A 186 14.89 -11.00 -2.22
CA ARG A 186 15.78 -12.17 -2.14
C ARG A 186 15.32 -13.32 -3.04
N PHE A 187 14.44 -13.05 -4.02
CA PHE A 187 13.93 -14.09 -4.90
C PHE A 187 14.84 -14.23 -6.11
N GLU A 188 15.74 -15.20 -6.04
CA GLU A 188 16.40 -15.75 -7.21
C GLU A 188 15.43 -16.76 -7.85
N PRO A 189 15.09 -16.65 -9.14
CA PRO A 189 14.27 -17.66 -9.81
C PRO A 189 14.95 -19.04 -9.64
N PRO A 190 14.17 -20.12 -9.41
CA PRO A 190 14.75 -21.45 -9.30
C PRO A 190 15.61 -21.73 -10.54
N THR A 191 16.83 -22.24 -10.32
CA THR A 191 17.66 -22.74 -11.42
C THR A 191 16.89 -23.83 -12.18
N GLU A 192 17.18 -24.04 -13.47
CA GLU A 192 16.49 -25.06 -14.28
C GLU A 192 16.50 -26.45 -13.60
N GLU A 193 17.54 -26.76 -12.83
CA GLU A 193 17.66 -27.98 -12.01
C GLU A 193 16.55 -28.16 -10.96
N LEU A 194 15.95 -27.06 -10.49
CA LEU A 194 14.85 -27.05 -9.51
C LEU A 194 13.47 -26.99 -10.19
N THR A 195 13.40 -26.96 -11.52
CA THR A 195 12.15 -26.97 -12.28
C THR A 195 11.80 -28.39 -12.73
N ALA A 196 10.57 -28.82 -12.47
CA ALA A 196 10.06 -30.10 -12.97
C ALA A 196 9.34 -29.90 -14.30
N THR A 197 9.65 -30.73 -15.30
CA THR A 197 8.93 -30.75 -16.57
C THR A 197 7.46 -31.10 -16.31
N PRO A 198 6.48 -30.32 -16.81
CA PRO A 198 5.07 -30.64 -16.61
C PRO A 198 4.75 -32.03 -17.17
N VAL A 199 4.32 -32.93 -16.30
CA VAL A 199 3.84 -34.26 -16.72
C VAL A 199 2.47 -34.07 -17.35
N SER A 200 2.35 -34.37 -18.64
CA SER A 200 1.05 -34.43 -19.29
C SER A 200 0.25 -35.58 -18.69
N ILE A 201 -0.73 -35.27 -17.84
CA ILE A 201 -1.72 -36.26 -17.41
C ILE A 201 -2.69 -36.40 -18.58
N GLY A 202 -2.55 -37.52 -19.32
CA GLY A 202 -3.44 -37.85 -20.43
C GLY A 202 -4.90 -37.82 -19.95
N ARG A 203 -5.76 -37.17 -20.73
CA ARG A 203 -7.21 -37.21 -20.53
C ARG A 203 -7.77 -38.58 -20.84
#